data_AF-A0A1L3NFT7-F1
#
_entry.id   AF-A0A1L3NFT7-F1
#
_cell.length_a   1.000
_cell.length_b   1.000
_cell.length_c   1.000
_cell.angle_alpha   90.00
_cell.angle_beta   90.00
_cell.angle_gamma   90.00
#
_symmetry.space_group_name_H-M   'P 1'
#
loop_
_entity.id
_entity.type
_entity.pdbx_description
1 polymer ?
#
loop_
_entity_poly.entity_id
_entity_poly.type
_entity_poly.pdbx_seq_one_letter_code
_entity_poly.pdbx_strand_id
1 'polypeptide(L)'
;MDFSIRRVNALVKKEMKDFVKNINASMMYLIPIALSIFYSRLSNISNDPIVKRTLLIICVGMNISFISSMVVAMMIAEEKEKNTLRTLMLSSVSPWEFLTGKAIITIFISEIVNIAMLFIIGFDANYLVKYVLITSLLLFSMIEIGAIVGVFCKNQMATGIYSIPVIMIFYVIPMAAKTNTIMGTIANLLPNLIII
;
A
#
# COMPACT_ATOMS: atom_id res chain seq x y z
N MET A 1 24.14 -19.19 0.95
CA MET A 1 23.11 -18.54 1.79
C MET A 1 21.79 -19.15 1.35
N ASP A 2 21.20 -20.00 2.16
CA ASP A 2 20.02 -20.76 1.76
C ASP A 2 18.76 -20.03 2.24
N PHE A 3 17.90 -19.69 1.28
CA PHE A 3 16.58 -19.13 1.56
C PHE A 3 15.70 -20.19 2.25
N SER A 4 15.14 -19.88 3.42
CA SER A 4 14.36 -20.81 4.22
C SER A 4 12.92 -20.36 4.37
N ILE A 5 12.00 -21.14 3.78
CA ILE A 5 10.55 -20.89 3.91
C ILE A 5 10.07 -20.91 5.37
N ARG A 6 10.74 -21.68 6.24
CA ARG A 6 10.42 -21.73 7.68
C ARG A 6 10.69 -20.38 8.36
N ARG A 7 11.77 -19.69 7.95
CA ARG A 7 12.13 -18.36 8.48
C ARG A 7 11.17 -17.29 7.97
N VAL A 8 10.83 -17.32 6.68
CA VAL A 8 9.83 -16.40 6.11
C VAL A 8 8.48 -16.55 6.82
N ASN A 9 8.01 -17.79 7.05
CA ASN A 9 6.75 -18.01 7.77
C ASN A 9 6.80 -17.51 9.23
N ALA A 10 7.95 -17.62 9.90
CA ALA A 10 8.12 -17.07 11.24
C ALA A 10 8.08 -15.54 11.23
N LEU A 11 8.72 -14.90 10.24
CA LEU A 11 8.68 -13.46 10.04
C LEU A 11 7.25 -12.98 9.76
N VAL A 12 6.52 -13.60 8.82
CA VAL A 12 5.12 -13.23 8.54
C VAL A 12 4.24 -13.30 9.79
N LYS A 13 4.41 -14.32 10.64
CA LYS A 13 3.68 -14.43 11.91
C LYS A 13 4.04 -13.32 12.90
N LYS A 14 5.30 -12.90 12.93
CA LYS A 14 5.76 -11.76 13.72
C LYS A 14 5.15 -10.46 13.18
N GLU A 15 5.25 -10.22 11.88
CA GLU A 15 4.72 -9.03 11.22
C GLU A 15 3.19 -8.89 11.43
N MET A 16 2.42 -9.99 11.38
CA MET A 16 0.99 -9.96 11.73
C MET A 16 0.73 -9.37 13.12
N LYS A 17 1.50 -9.83 14.12
CA LYS A 17 1.31 -9.43 15.51
C LYS A 17 1.75 -7.98 15.73
N ASP A 18 2.84 -7.59 15.09
CA ASP A 18 3.39 -6.24 15.19
C ASP A 18 2.47 -5.24 14.48
N PHE A 19 1.91 -5.61 13.32
CA PHE A 19 0.94 -4.80 12.60
C PHE A 19 -0.28 -4.45 13.45
N VAL A 20 -0.88 -5.44 14.11
CA VAL A 20 -2.06 -5.23 14.97
C VAL A 20 -1.73 -4.33 16.17
N LYS A 21 -0.50 -4.36 16.66
CA LYS A 21 -0.05 -3.52 17.78
C LYS A 21 0.37 -2.12 17.35
N ASN A 22 0.82 -1.94 16.12
CA ASN A 22 1.27 -0.66 15.60
C ASN A 22 0.05 0.18 15.15
N ILE A 23 -0.42 1.03 16.07
CA ILE A 23 -1.53 1.96 15.82
C ILE A 23 -1.28 2.86 14.60
N ASN A 24 -0.03 3.29 14.38
CA ASN A 24 0.29 4.20 13.28
C ASN A 24 0.14 3.50 11.93
N ALA A 25 0.63 2.26 11.84
CA ALA A 25 0.52 1.47 10.62
C ALA A 25 -0.94 1.13 10.31
N SER A 26 -1.73 0.72 11.32
CA SER A 26 -3.15 0.38 11.12
C SER A 26 -4.01 1.60 10.76
N MET A 27 -3.71 2.78 11.33
CA MET A 27 -4.39 4.03 10.98
C MET A 27 -4.26 4.38 9.49
N MET A 28 -3.14 4.05 8.86
CA MET A 28 -2.96 4.30 7.43
C MET A 28 -3.88 3.47 6.53
N TYR A 29 -4.34 2.30 6.98
CA TYR A 29 -5.37 1.51 6.29
C TYR A 29 -6.78 2.01 6.60
N LEU A 30 -6.99 2.59 7.78
CA LEU A 30 -8.30 3.12 8.18
C LEU A 30 -8.71 4.35 7.38
N ILE A 31 -7.77 5.23 7.00
CA ILE A 31 -8.10 6.48 6.29
C ILE A 31 -8.77 6.20 4.92
N PRO A 32 -8.20 5.36 4.03
CA PRO A 32 -8.87 5.02 2.75
C PRO A 32 -10.24 4.37 2.95
N ILE A 33 -10.40 3.52 3.97
CA ILE A 33 -11.69 2.91 4.31
C ILE A 33 -12.70 3.98 4.73
N ALA A 34 -12.32 4.86 5.66
CA ALA A 34 -13.18 5.93 6.15
C ALA A 34 -13.63 6.85 5.01
N LEU A 35 -12.71 7.19 4.09
CA LEU A 35 -13.04 7.94 2.88
C LEU A 35 -13.96 7.18 1.94
N SER A 36 -13.77 5.88 1.75
CA SER A 36 -14.67 5.07 0.91
C SER A 36 -16.10 5.05 1.47
N ILE A 37 -16.26 4.99 2.80
CA ILE A 37 -17.55 5.08 3.46
C ILE A 37 -18.15 6.47 3.25
N PHE A 38 -17.37 7.53 3.51
CA PHE A 38 -17.80 8.90 3.32
C PHE A 38 -18.28 9.16 1.87
N TYR A 39 -17.49 8.74 0.88
CA TYR A 39 -17.82 8.87 -0.52
C TYR A 39 -19.02 8.01 -0.92
N SER A 40 -19.17 6.79 -0.39
CA SER A 40 -20.35 5.95 -0.66
C SER A 40 -21.64 6.67 -0.22
N ARG A 41 -21.61 7.33 0.95
CA ARG A 41 -22.76 8.06 1.51
C ARG A 41 -23.10 9.31 0.70
N LEU A 42 -22.09 10.02 0.20
CA LEU A 42 -22.28 11.14 -0.74
C LEU A 42 -22.82 10.68 -2.10
N SER A 43 -22.30 9.56 -2.62
CA SER A 43 -22.66 9.04 -3.95
C SER A 43 -24.04 8.38 -4.03
N ASN A 44 -24.64 8.02 -2.88
CA ASN A 44 -26.04 7.56 -2.85
C ASN A 44 -27.03 8.61 -3.37
N ILE A 45 -26.58 9.84 -3.61
CA ILE A 45 -27.35 10.93 -4.23
C ILE A 45 -27.33 10.80 -5.78
N SER A 46 -26.34 10.14 -6.37
CA SER A 46 -26.21 9.92 -7.82
C SER A 46 -25.74 8.49 -8.12
N ASN A 47 -26.68 7.62 -8.53
CA ASN A 47 -26.42 6.22 -8.92
C ASN A 47 -25.60 6.05 -10.22
N ASP A 48 -24.88 7.09 -10.64
CA ASP A 48 -24.12 7.07 -11.88
C ASP A 48 -22.92 6.13 -11.80
N PRO A 49 -22.81 5.16 -12.74
CA PRO A 49 -21.72 4.19 -12.75
C PRO A 49 -20.35 4.83 -12.96
N ILE A 50 -20.30 6.00 -13.63
CA ILE A 50 -19.08 6.79 -13.86
C ILE A 50 -18.56 7.38 -12.54
N VAL A 51 -19.47 7.88 -11.71
CA VAL A 51 -19.13 8.46 -10.39
C VAL A 51 -18.60 7.38 -9.47
N LYS A 52 -19.28 6.22 -9.38
CA LYS A 52 -18.84 5.08 -8.57
C LYS A 52 -17.45 4.58 -8.97
N ARG A 53 -17.19 4.45 -10.28
CA ARG A 53 -15.88 4.05 -10.79
C ARG A 53 -14.80 5.05 -10.38
N THR A 54 -15.07 6.34 -10.56
CA THR A 54 -14.11 7.40 -10.22
C THR A 54 -13.77 7.35 -8.73
N LEU A 55 -14.77 7.28 -7.85
CA LEU A 55 -14.56 7.19 -6.40
C LEU A 55 -13.74 5.96 -5.99
N LEU A 56 -13.99 4.81 -6.62
CA LEU A 56 -13.21 3.60 -6.37
C LEU A 56 -11.74 3.79 -6.77
N ILE A 57 -11.46 4.44 -7.90
CA ILE A 57 -10.10 4.77 -8.33
C ILE A 57 -9.40 5.68 -7.31
N ILE A 58 -10.10 6.68 -6.76
CA ILE A 58 -9.54 7.57 -5.73
C ILE A 58 -9.15 6.78 -4.48
N CYS A 59 -10.09 6.02 -3.92
CA CYS A 59 -9.88 5.29 -2.67
C CYS A 59 -8.79 4.22 -2.81
N VAL A 60 -8.82 3.46 -3.90
CA VAL A 60 -7.87 2.37 -4.15
C VAL A 60 -6.48 2.91 -4.49
N GLY A 61 -6.40 3.94 -5.33
CA GLY A 61 -5.15 4.63 -5.63
C GLY A 61 -4.51 5.20 -4.37
N MET A 62 -5.32 5.78 -3.48
CA MET A 62 -4.84 6.28 -2.20
C MET A 62 -4.34 5.15 -1.29
N ASN A 63 -5.10 4.06 -1.19
CA ASN A 63 -4.74 2.89 -0.38
C ASN A 63 -3.40 2.30 -0.84
N ILE A 64 -3.26 2.03 -2.13
CA ILE A 64 -2.03 1.46 -2.71
C ILE A 64 -0.85 2.39 -2.47
N SER A 65 -0.98 3.70 -2.72
CA SER A 65 0.14 4.63 -2.57
C SER A 65 0.53 4.84 -1.11
N PHE A 66 -0.43 4.93 -0.19
CA PHE A 66 -0.13 5.10 1.24
C PHE A 66 0.50 3.85 1.83
N ILE A 67 -0.05 2.68 1.52
CA ILE A 67 0.44 1.43 2.07
C ILE A 67 1.81 1.10 1.50
N SER A 68 1.97 1.17 0.19
CA SER A 68 3.21 0.81 -0.45
C SER A 68 4.35 1.73 -0.06
N SER A 69 4.14 3.05 0.01
CA SER A 69 5.21 4.01 0.32
C SER A 69 5.42 4.22 1.82
N MET A 70 4.37 4.49 2.60
CA MET A 70 4.49 4.85 4.01
C MET A 70 4.49 3.63 4.92
N VAL A 71 3.54 2.70 4.77
CA VAL A 71 3.43 1.57 5.72
C VAL A 71 4.64 0.66 5.64
N VAL A 72 5.08 0.28 4.43
CA VAL A 72 6.29 -0.54 4.27
C VAL A 72 7.52 0.17 4.87
N ALA A 73 7.68 1.46 4.56
CA ALA A 73 8.77 2.25 5.11
C ALA A 73 8.72 2.31 6.65
N MET A 74 7.51 2.46 7.20
CA MET A 74 7.22 2.50 8.63
C MET A 74 7.61 1.20 9.32
N MET A 75 7.22 0.06 8.74
CA MET A 75 7.55 -1.27 9.28
C MET A 75 9.05 -1.57 9.25
N ILE A 76 9.79 -1.03 8.27
CA ILE A 76 11.26 -1.16 8.22
C ILE A 76 11.93 -0.21 9.21
N ALA A 77 11.48 1.04 9.27
CA ALA A 77 12.05 2.06 10.14
C ALA A 77 11.80 1.76 11.63
N GLU A 78 10.64 1.20 11.98
CA GLU A 78 10.33 0.74 13.33
C GLU A 78 11.33 -0.33 13.81
N GLU A 79 11.68 -1.29 12.95
CA GLU A 79 12.64 -2.32 13.31
C GLU A 79 14.06 -1.81 13.46
N LYS A 80 14.43 -0.77 12.70
CA LYS A 80 15.70 -0.08 12.87
C LYS A 80 15.72 0.68 14.20
N GLU A 81 14.65 1.42 14.49
CA GLU A 81 14.50 2.20 15.71
C GLU A 81 14.58 1.32 16.95
N LYS A 82 13.97 0.13 16.91
CA LYS A 82 14.03 -0.88 17.98
C LYS A 82 15.29 -1.75 17.95
N ASN A 83 16.27 -1.47 17.08
CA ASN A 83 17.46 -2.30 16.84
C ASN A 83 17.18 -3.78 16.51
N THR A 84 15.93 -4.12 16.18
CA THR A 84 15.49 -5.49 15.89
C THR A 84 16.05 -5.97 14.56
N LEU A 85 16.19 -5.07 13.58
CA LEU A 85 16.76 -5.39 12.28
C LEU A 85 18.17 -5.99 12.41
N ARG A 86 19.02 -5.40 13.26
CA ARG A 86 20.38 -5.91 13.52
C ARG A 86 20.35 -7.31 14.13
N THR A 87 19.47 -7.53 15.10
CA THR A 87 19.31 -8.83 15.76
C THR A 87 18.82 -9.92 14.80
N LEU A 88 17.90 -9.59 13.88
CA LEU A 88 17.44 -10.53 12.85
C LEU A 88 18.56 -10.93 11.90
N MET A 89 19.36 -9.96 11.45
CA MET A 89 20.51 -10.20 10.57
C MET A 89 21.58 -11.07 11.24
N LEU A 90 21.80 -10.88 12.55
CA LEU A 90 22.68 -11.76 13.35
C LEU A 90 22.11 -13.16 13.55
N SER A 91 20.78 -13.31 13.49
CA SER A 91 20.06 -14.59 13.61
C SER A 91 19.99 -15.35 12.28
N SER A 92 20.92 -15.10 11.37
CA SER A 92 21.00 -15.72 10.04
C SER A 92 19.80 -15.44 9.11
N VAL A 93 19.00 -14.41 9.38
CA VAL A 93 17.93 -13.98 8.47
C VAL A 93 18.56 -13.14 7.36
N SER A 94 18.30 -13.51 6.10
CA SER A 94 18.75 -12.72 4.96
C SER A 94 17.88 -11.49 4.74
N PRO A 95 18.41 -10.41 4.13
CA PRO A 95 17.62 -9.22 3.79
C PRO A 95 16.43 -9.54 2.87
N TRP A 96 16.59 -10.55 2.01
CA TRP A 96 15.53 -11.02 1.12
C TRP A 96 14.40 -11.70 1.87
N GLU A 97 14.69 -12.63 2.80
CA GLU A 97 13.67 -13.24 3.66
C GLU A 97 12.92 -12.19 4.50
N PHE A 98 13.66 -11.20 4.98
CA PHE A 98 13.11 -10.06 5.72
C PHE A 98 12.11 -9.25 4.87
N LEU A 99 12.52 -8.82 3.68
CA LEU A 99 11.65 -8.05 2.78
C LEU A 99 10.45 -8.87 2.30
N THR A 100 10.64 -10.15 1.97
CA THR A 100 9.54 -11.04 1.56
C THR A 100 8.51 -11.19 2.67
N GLY A 101 8.94 -11.34 3.93
CA GLY A 101 8.02 -11.41 5.08
C GLY A 101 7.14 -10.16 5.19
N LYS A 102 7.72 -8.97 5.00
CA LYS A 102 6.96 -7.70 5.00
C LYS A 102 6.04 -7.60 3.79
N ALA A 103 6.55 -7.87 2.58
CA ALA A 103 5.78 -7.78 1.36
C ALA A 103 4.53 -8.67 1.37
N ILE A 104 4.65 -9.93 1.81
CA ILE A 104 3.52 -10.86 1.93
C ILE A 104 2.43 -10.26 2.82
N ILE A 105 2.82 -9.71 3.97
CA ILE A 105 1.83 -9.19 4.91
C ILE A 105 1.17 -7.91 4.43
N THR A 106 1.96 -7.01 3.84
CA THR A 106 1.47 -5.76 3.29
C THR A 106 0.50 -6.05 2.16
N ILE A 107 0.83 -6.93 1.22
CA ILE A 107 -0.07 -7.31 0.11
C ILE A 107 -1.36 -7.92 0.68
N PHE A 108 -1.25 -8.88 1.59
CA PHE A 108 -2.42 -9.58 2.13
C PHE A 108 -3.41 -8.62 2.82
N ILE A 109 -2.92 -7.74 3.69
CA ILE A 109 -3.78 -6.78 4.40
C ILE A 109 -4.32 -5.72 3.44
N SER A 110 -3.50 -5.21 2.53
CA SER A 110 -3.92 -4.24 1.51
C SER A 110 -5.06 -4.79 0.65
N GLU A 111 -4.98 -6.06 0.29
CA GLU A 111 -5.96 -6.67 -0.60
C GLU A 111 -7.31 -6.88 0.10
N ILE A 112 -7.31 -7.25 1.38
CA ILE A 112 -8.53 -7.27 2.20
C ILE A 112 -9.18 -5.88 2.23
N VAL A 113 -8.38 -4.83 2.40
CA VAL A 113 -8.88 -3.44 2.43
C VAL A 113 -9.40 -3.00 1.06
N ASN A 114 -8.71 -3.34 -0.02
CA ASN A 114 -9.15 -3.10 -1.40
C ASN A 114 -10.51 -3.74 -1.69
N ILE A 115 -10.66 -5.03 -1.35
CA ILE A 115 -11.91 -5.76 -1.50
C ILE A 115 -13.03 -5.12 -0.65
N ALA A 116 -12.74 -4.73 0.59
CA ALA A 116 -13.71 -4.04 1.44
C ALA A 116 -14.19 -2.73 0.81
N MET A 117 -13.28 -1.91 0.27
CA MET A 117 -13.63 -0.65 -0.41
C MET A 117 -14.50 -0.88 -1.65
N LEU A 118 -14.24 -1.93 -2.43
CA LEU A 118 -15.05 -2.30 -3.60
C LEU A 118 -16.50 -2.56 -3.21
N PHE A 119 -16.73 -3.30 -2.13
CA PHE A 119 -18.07 -3.59 -1.62
C PHE A 119 -18.73 -2.37 -0.98
N ILE A 120 -17.98 -1.52 -0.25
CA ILE A 120 -18.51 -0.29 0.36
C ILE A 120 -19.03 0.68 -0.72
N ILE A 121 -18.34 0.79 -1.85
CA ILE A 121 -18.73 1.66 -2.97
C ILE A 121 -19.88 1.04 -3.79
N GLY A 122 -20.14 -0.26 -3.63
CA GLY A 122 -21.22 -0.97 -4.33
C GLY A 122 -20.90 -1.25 -5.80
N PHE A 123 -19.64 -1.56 -6.11
CA PHE A 123 -19.24 -1.99 -7.46
C PHE A 123 -19.55 -3.48 -7.68
N ASP A 124 -19.74 -3.87 -8.95
CA ASP A 124 -20.16 -5.23 -9.29
C ASP A 124 -19.05 -6.27 -9.02
N ALA A 125 -19.41 -7.37 -8.34
CA ALA A 125 -18.52 -8.46 -7.98
C ALA A 125 -18.01 -9.26 -9.19
N ASN A 126 -18.67 -9.13 -10.35
CA ASN A 126 -18.21 -9.75 -11.60
C ASN A 126 -16.78 -9.35 -12.01
N TYR A 127 -16.31 -8.18 -11.57
CA TYR A 127 -14.96 -7.69 -11.86
C TYR A 127 -13.95 -7.99 -10.75
N LEU A 128 -14.35 -8.67 -9.66
CA LEU A 128 -13.52 -8.87 -8.47
C LEU A 128 -12.20 -9.57 -8.80
N VAL A 129 -12.22 -10.62 -9.61
CA VAL A 129 -11.00 -11.35 -9.99
C VAL A 129 -10.02 -10.46 -10.74
N LYS A 130 -10.50 -9.70 -11.74
CA LYS A 130 -9.66 -8.77 -12.51
C LYS A 130 -9.13 -7.65 -11.62
N TYR A 131 -9.98 -7.14 -10.72
CA TYR A 131 -9.63 -6.11 -9.76
C TYR A 131 -8.48 -6.56 -8.85
N VAL A 132 -8.61 -7.72 -8.20
CA VAL A 132 -7.60 -8.28 -7.29
C VAL A 132 -6.28 -8.55 -8.00
N LEU A 133 -6.31 -9.02 -9.25
CA LEU A 133 -5.08 -9.24 -10.03
C LEU A 133 -4.36 -7.94 -10.34
N ILE A 134 -5.08 -6.87 -10.69
CA ILE A 134 -4.47 -5.56 -10.99
C ILE A 134 -3.91 -4.93 -9.71
N THR A 135 -4.69 -4.90 -8.63
CA THR A 135 -4.25 -4.32 -7.34
C THR A 135 -3.04 -5.06 -6.77
N SER A 136 -3.02 -6.39 -6.83
CA SER A 136 -1.89 -7.18 -6.33
C SER A 136 -0.59 -6.95 -7.12
N LEU A 137 -0.65 -6.91 -8.46
CA LEU A 137 0.52 -6.59 -9.30
C LEU A 137 1.07 -5.19 -8.99
N LEU A 138 0.18 -4.23 -8.76
CA LEU A 138 0.57 -2.86 -8.43
C LEU A 138 1.17 -2.74 -7.05
N LEU A 139 0.56 -3.38 -6.05
CA LEU A 139 1.11 -3.46 -4.70
C LEU A 139 2.51 -4.08 -4.73
N PHE A 140 2.71 -5.17 -5.47
CA PHE A 140 4.01 -5.81 -5.62
C PHE A 140 5.07 -4.82 -6.14
N SER A 141 4.77 -4.10 -7.22
CA SER A 141 5.70 -3.11 -7.79
C SER A 141 6.01 -1.93 -6.85
N MET A 142 5.00 -1.48 -6.09
CA MET A 142 5.13 -0.28 -5.26
C MET A 142 5.79 -0.57 -3.90
N ILE A 143 5.64 -1.78 -3.37
CA ILE A 143 6.26 -2.18 -2.09
C ILE A 143 7.78 -2.09 -2.18
N GLU A 144 8.37 -2.40 -3.33
CA GLU A 144 9.82 -2.25 -3.54
C GLU A 144 10.26 -0.79 -3.37
N ILE A 145 9.48 0.15 -3.91
CA ILE A 145 9.74 1.59 -3.79
C ILE A 145 9.65 2.02 -2.32
N GLY A 146 8.63 1.59 -1.60
CA GLY A 146 8.52 1.88 -0.16
C GLY A 146 9.59 1.21 0.68
N ALA A 147 10.06 0.03 0.29
CA ALA A 147 11.18 -0.62 0.95
C ALA A 147 12.46 0.20 0.83
N ILE A 148 12.74 0.75 -0.36
CA ILE A 148 13.86 1.68 -0.58
C ILE A 148 13.72 2.89 0.34
N VAL A 149 12.56 3.52 0.39
CA VAL A 149 12.28 4.65 1.31
C VAL A 149 12.55 4.24 2.77
N GLY A 150 12.05 3.08 3.19
CA GLY A 150 12.26 2.53 4.53
C GLY A 150 13.73 2.31 4.87
N VAL A 151 14.56 1.94 3.89
CA VAL A 151 16.02 1.78 4.06
C VAL A 151 16.73 3.13 4.29
N PHE A 152 16.22 4.24 3.77
CA PHE A 152 16.80 5.57 4.05
C PHE A 152 16.26 6.22 5.33
N CYS A 153 15.09 5.80 5.80
CA CYS A 153 14.49 6.33 7.02
C CYS A 153 15.26 5.89 8.29
N LYS A 154 15.47 6.85 9.20
CA LYS A 154 16.14 6.63 10.49
C LYS A 154 15.19 6.13 11.58
N ASN A 155 13.95 6.58 11.56
CA ASN A 155 12.93 6.26 12.55
C ASN A 155 11.53 6.29 11.93
N GLN A 156 10.53 5.81 12.67
CA GLN A 156 9.16 5.67 12.20
C GLN A 156 8.52 7.01 11.81
N MET A 157 8.81 8.09 12.54
CA MET A 157 8.24 9.42 12.23
C MET A 157 8.79 10.02 10.93
N ALA A 158 10.06 9.76 10.61
CA ALA A 158 10.68 10.28 9.41
C ALA A 158 10.03 9.73 8.13
N THR A 159 9.47 8.52 8.17
CA THR A 159 8.87 7.87 7.00
C THR A 159 7.77 8.71 6.38
N GLY A 160 7.03 9.48 7.19
CA GLY A 160 6.00 10.38 6.69
C GLY A 160 6.58 11.42 5.74
N ILE A 161 7.69 12.06 6.09
CA ILE A 161 8.35 13.09 5.29
C ILE A 161 8.96 12.47 4.02
N TYR A 162 9.66 11.35 4.16
CA TYR A 162 10.33 10.71 3.02
C TYR A 162 9.35 10.07 2.02
N SER A 163 8.13 9.73 2.45
CA SER A 163 7.12 9.12 1.57
C SER A 163 6.30 10.15 0.78
N ILE A 164 6.28 11.43 1.20
CA ILE A 164 5.59 12.52 0.46
C ILE A 164 5.98 12.57 -1.02
N PRO A 165 7.26 12.61 -1.42
CA PRO A 165 7.63 12.68 -2.84
C PRO A 165 7.11 11.45 -3.62
N VAL A 166 7.13 10.27 -2.99
CA VAL A 166 6.60 9.04 -3.59
C VAL A 166 5.08 9.15 -3.79
N ILE A 167 4.34 9.61 -2.78
CA ILE A 167 2.89 9.82 -2.88
C ILE A 167 2.56 10.89 -3.94
N MET A 168 3.35 11.97 -4.03
CA MET A 168 3.13 12.99 -5.07
C MET A 168 3.24 12.37 -6.47
N ILE A 169 4.29 11.59 -6.70
CA ILE A 169 4.54 10.97 -8.00
C ILE A 169 3.47 9.91 -8.29
N PHE A 170 3.23 8.97 -7.39
CA PHE A 170 2.40 7.79 -7.64
C PHE A 170 0.94 7.94 -7.22
N TYR A 171 0.49 9.10 -6.77
CA TYR A 171 -0.94 9.33 -6.50
C TYR A 171 -1.42 10.65 -7.08
N VAL A 172 -0.77 11.76 -6.71
CA VAL A 172 -1.23 13.11 -7.08
C VAL A 172 -1.13 13.36 -8.58
N ILE A 173 0.02 13.06 -9.20
CA ILE A 173 0.23 13.24 -10.65
C ILE A 173 -0.76 12.39 -11.48
N PRO A 174 -0.89 11.07 -11.26
CA PRO A 174 -1.86 10.23 -11.95
C PRO A 174 -3.30 10.74 -11.83
N MET A 175 -3.68 11.22 -10.63
CA MET A 175 -5.02 11.76 -10.40
C MET A 175 -5.26 13.08 -11.16
N ALA A 176 -4.22 13.88 -11.31
CA ALA A 176 -4.23 15.12 -12.09
C ALA A 176 -3.99 14.92 -13.60
N ALA A 177 -3.72 13.69 -14.06
CA ALA A 177 -3.47 13.41 -15.47
C ALA A 177 -4.66 13.77 -16.38
N LYS A 178 -5.89 13.71 -15.85
CA LYS A 178 -7.12 14.07 -16.59
C LYS A 178 -7.32 15.57 -16.75
N THR A 179 -6.52 16.43 -16.09
CA THR A 179 -6.66 17.89 -16.16
C THR A 179 -5.59 18.56 -17.03
N ASN A 180 -4.44 17.92 -17.28
CA ASN A 180 -3.34 18.53 -18.03
C ASN A 180 -2.57 17.49 -18.87
N THR A 181 -2.28 17.82 -20.12
CA THR A 181 -1.56 16.97 -21.09
C THR A 181 -0.14 16.62 -20.64
N ILE A 182 0.57 17.56 -19.98
CA ILE A 182 1.94 17.32 -19.46
C ILE A 182 1.91 16.29 -18.34
N MET A 183 0.93 16.40 -17.43
CA MET A 183 0.75 15.41 -16.36
C MET A 183 0.30 14.05 -16.92
N GLY A 184 -0.49 14.04 -17.99
CA GLY A 184 -0.84 12.82 -18.73
C GLY A 184 0.39 12.08 -19.27
N THR A 185 1.34 12.79 -19.87
CA THR A 185 2.58 12.18 -20.40
C THR A 185 3.45 11.58 -19.29
N ILE A 186 3.58 12.28 -18.15
CA ILE A 186 4.35 11.78 -17.00
C ILE A 186 3.63 10.59 -16.36
N ALA A 187 2.30 10.66 -16.23
CA ALA A 187 1.52 9.60 -15.62
C ALA A 187 1.58 8.29 -16.43
N ASN A 188 1.68 8.35 -17.77
CA ASN A 188 1.81 7.16 -18.62
C ASN A 188 3.05 6.30 -18.35
N LEU A 189 4.07 6.85 -17.67
CA LEU A 189 5.26 6.12 -17.26
C LEU A 189 5.09 5.43 -15.89
N LEU A 190 4.03 5.74 -15.15
CA LEU A 190 3.85 5.27 -13.79
C LEU A 190 3.06 3.95 -13.76
N PRO A 191 3.51 2.95 -12.97
CA PRO A 191 2.85 1.65 -12.92
C PRO A 191 1.38 1.75 -12.52
N ASN A 192 1.05 2.68 -11.63
CA ASN A 192 -0.28 2.82 -11.04
C ASN A 192 -1.31 3.51 -11.95
N LEU A 193 -0.94 3.94 -13.17
CA LEU A 193 -1.90 4.44 -14.15
C LEU A 193 -2.89 3.34 -14.61
N ILE A 194 -2.52 2.06 -14.47
CA ILE A 194 -3.39 0.92 -14.85
C ILE A 194 -4.75 0.96 -14.12
N ILE A 195 -4.86 1.67 -13.00
CA ILE A 195 -6.10 1.83 -12.22
C ILE A 195 -6.99 2.96 -12.77
N ILE A 196 -6.45 3.97 -13.46
CA ILE A 196 -7.09 5.28 -13.75
C ILE A 196 -7.84 5.32 -15.09
#